data_AF-A0A1Q7T3M2-F1
#
_entry.id   AF-A0A1Q7T3M2-F1
#
_cell.length_a   1.000
_cell.length_b   1.000
_cell.length_c   1.000
_cell.angle_alpha   90.00
_cell.angle_beta   90.00
_cell.angle_gamma   90.00
#
_symmetry.space_group_name_H-M   'P 1'
#
loop_
_entity.id
_entity.type
_entity.pdbx_description
1 polymer ?
#
loop_
_entity_poly.entity_id
_entity_poly.type
_entity_poly.pdbx_seq_one_letter_code
_entity_poly.pdbx_strand_id
1 'polypeptide(L)'
;MRFGDALGIEIPNVSPNGSRIHICKKAWQGQMHDFLKTRNGEREIDLHPSVAKTLREFIGERKSGLLFRSCGGRPLHQSNILRRVLHPILAQLGQP
;
A
#
# COMPACT_ATOMS: atom_id res chain seq x y z
N MET A 1 -3.30 9.21 3.25
CA MET A 1 -2.11 8.49 2.72
C MET A 1 -2.05 8.71 1.21
N ARG A 2 -0.86 8.89 0.61
CA ARG A 2 -0.73 8.94 -0.86
C ARG A 2 -0.56 7.55 -1.44
N PHE A 3 -0.91 7.37 -2.70
CA PHE A 3 -0.87 6.05 -3.35
C PHE A 3 0.53 5.43 -3.40
N GLY A 4 1.57 6.24 -3.66
CA GLY A 4 2.96 5.76 -3.64
C GLY A 4 3.43 5.31 -2.24
N ASP A 5 2.91 5.94 -1.17
CA ASP A 5 3.20 5.51 0.21
C ASP A 5 2.61 4.10 0.41
N ALA A 6 1.35 3.89 0.00
CA ALA A 6 0.65 2.61 0.16
C ALA A 6 1.39 1.45 -0.53
N LEU A 7 1.87 1.69 -1.75
CA LEU A 7 2.59 0.69 -2.55
C LEU A 7 4.00 0.38 -2.04
N GLY A 8 4.56 1.25 -1.19
CA GLY A 8 5.87 1.06 -0.56
C GLY A 8 5.81 0.47 0.84
N ILE A 9 4.62 0.09 1.34
CA ILE A 9 4.48 -0.51 2.67
C ILE A 9 5.03 -1.94 2.63
N GLU A 10 5.94 -2.22 3.56
CA GLU A 10 6.41 -3.57 3.85
C GLU A 10 5.62 -4.13 5.03
N ILE A 11 5.37 -5.45 5.05
CA ILE A 11 4.63 -6.12 6.12
C ILE A 11 5.21 -5.85 7.53
N PRO A 12 6.54 -5.84 7.74
CA PRO A 12 7.12 -5.50 9.05
C PRO A 12 6.76 -4.11 9.57
N ASN A 13 6.32 -3.20 8.70
CA ASN A 13 5.91 -1.84 9.07
C ASN A 13 4.42 -1.75 9.43
N VAL A 14 3.70 -2.87 9.42
CA VAL A 14 2.31 -2.97 9.88
C VAL A 14 2.32 -3.56 11.28
N SER A 15 1.58 -2.95 12.21
CA SER A 15 1.48 -3.49 13.56
C SER A 15 0.85 -4.90 13.55
N PRO A 16 1.14 -5.75 14.54
CA PRO A 16 0.62 -7.13 14.56
C PRO A 16 -0.91 -7.23 14.48
N ASN A 17 -1.61 -6.25 15.04
CA ASN A 17 -3.07 -6.16 15.00
C ASN A 17 -3.62 -5.42 13.76
N GLY A 18 -2.74 -4.94 12.87
CA GLY A 18 -3.10 -4.18 11.66
C GLY A 18 -3.65 -2.78 11.94
N SER A 19 -3.63 -2.30 13.19
CA SER A 19 -4.21 -1.02 13.58
C SER A 19 -3.32 0.17 13.28
N ARG A 20 -2.02 -0.04 13.03
CA ARG A 20 -1.05 1.01 12.77
C ARG A 20 -0.14 0.64 11.60
N ILE A 21 0.18 1.65 10.80
CA ILE A 21 1.15 1.52 9.70
C ILE A 21 2.22 2.59 9.87
N HIS A 22 3.49 2.16 9.88
CA HIS A 22 4.65 3.04 9.84
C HIS A 22 5.00 3.37 8.39
N ILE A 23 4.97 4.66 8.03
CA ILE A 23 5.35 5.13 6.70
C ILE A 23 6.77 5.66 6.76
N CYS A 24 7.74 4.88 6.26
CA CYS A 24 9.16 5.27 6.15
C CYS A 24 9.70 5.22 4.71
N LYS A 25 8.96 4.62 3.78
CA LYS A 25 9.35 4.40 2.38
C LYS A 25 8.19 4.66 1.44
N LYS A 26 8.48 4.69 0.15
CA LYS A 26 7.46 4.80 -0.91
C LYS A 26 7.86 3.97 -2.13
N ALA A 27 6.88 3.64 -2.96
CA ALA A 27 7.13 3.12 -4.30
C ALA A 27 6.72 4.14 -5.39
N TRP A 28 7.50 4.22 -6.46
CA TRP A 28 7.24 5.06 -7.63
C TRP A 28 7.69 4.33 -8.90
N GLN A 29 6.87 4.33 -9.96
CA GLN A 29 7.18 3.66 -11.24
C GLN A 29 7.59 2.18 -11.07
N GLY A 30 6.94 1.47 -10.13
CA GLY A 30 7.22 0.07 -9.83
C GLY A 30 8.55 -0.19 -9.09
N GLN A 31 9.22 0.87 -8.61
CA GLN A 31 10.48 0.77 -7.87
C GLN A 31 10.30 1.23 -6.42
N MET A 32 11.04 0.61 -5.51
CA MET A 32 11.14 1.05 -4.12
C MET A 32 12.09 2.23 -4.00
N HIS A 33 11.70 3.19 -3.18
CA HIS A 33 12.56 4.29 -2.76
C HIS A 33 12.66 4.24 -1.23
N ASP A 34 13.86 3.94 -0.73
CA ASP A 34 14.16 3.83 0.70
C ASP A 34 14.26 5.18 1.41
N PHE A 35 13.74 6.25 0.80
CA PHE A 35 13.75 7.59 1.36
C PHE A 35 12.42 8.30 1.12
N LEU A 36 12.08 9.16 2.07
CA LEU A 36 11.02 10.14 1.93
C LEU A 36 11.62 11.50 1.55
N LYS A 37 10.85 12.31 0.82
CA LYS A 37 11.34 13.62 0.33
C LYS A 37 11.70 14.57 1.48
N THR A 38 11.00 14.44 2.61
CA THR A 38 11.17 15.30 3.79
C THR A 38 10.99 14.46 5.05
N ARG A 39 11.55 14.93 6.18
CA ARG A 39 11.39 14.30 7.50
C ARG A 39 9.92 14.17 7.91
N ASN A 40 9.10 15.17 7.58
CA ASN A 40 7.65 15.15 7.83
C ASN A 40 6.89 14.10 7.00
N GLY A 41 7.56 13.47 6.03
CA GLY A 41 7.00 12.32 5.32
C GLY A 41 6.87 11.11 6.25
N GLU A 42 7.80 10.94 7.18
CA GLU A 42 7.82 9.82 8.11
C GLU A 42 6.76 10.00 9.19
N ARG A 43 5.87 9.03 9.33
CA ARG A 43 4.74 9.09 10.26
C ARG A 43 4.11 7.73 10.49
N GLU A 44 3.48 7.57 11.64
CA GLU A 44 2.52 6.49 11.91
C GLU A 44 1.11 6.92 11.50
N ILE A 45 0.32 5.95 11.01
CA ILE A 45 -1.08 6.16 10.67
C ILE A 45 -1.90 5.10 11.40
N ASP A 46 -2.84 5.55 12.23
CA ASP A 46 -3.86 4.69 12.82
C ASP A 46 -4.91 4.31 11.78
N LEU A 47 -5.31 3.04 11.81
CA LEU A 47 -6.35 2.47 10.96
C LEU A 47 -7.58 2.16 11.79
N HIS A 48 -8.74 2.52 11.23
CA HIS A 48 -10.02 2.12 11.78
C HIS A 48 -10.13 0.58 11.85
N PRO A 49 -10.76 -0.02 12.88
CA PRO A 49 -10.81 -1.46 13.06
C PRO A 49 -11.33 -2.25 11.86
N SER A 50 -12.26 -1.69 11.08
CA SER A 50 -12.76 -2.32 9.85
C SER A 50 -11.65 -2.49 8.79
N VAL A 51 -10.83 -1.46 8.59
CA VAL A 51 -9.70 -1.49 7.66
C VAL A 51 -8.60 -2.40 8.17
N ALA A 52 -8.30 -2.34 9.47
CA ALA A 52 -7.34 -3.24 10.11
C ALA A 52 -7.73 -4.72 9.94
N LYS A 53 -9.03 -5.04 10.05
CA LYS A 53 -9.54 -6.39 9.79
C LYS A 53 -9.28 -6.84 8.36
N THR A 54 -9.70 -6.05 7.37
CA THR A 54 -9.47 -6.34 5.94
C THR A 54 -7.98 -6.46 5.63
N LEU A 55 -7.14 -5.63 6.24
CA LEU A 55 -5.70 -5.66 6.03
C LEU A 55 -5.07 -6.95 6.57
N ARG A 56 -5.48 -7.42 7.75
CA ARG A 56 -5.00 -8.68 8.33
C ARG A 56 -5.41 -9.89 7.47
N GLU A 57 -6.66 -9.92 7.03
CA GLU A 57 -7.16 -10.97 6.14
C GLU A 57 -6.35 -11.00 4.84
N PHE A 58 -6.01 -9.83 4.30
CA PHE A 58 -5.18 -9.71 3.11
C PHE A 58 -3.72 -10.13 3.36
N ILE A 59 -3.11 -9.77 4.50
CA ILE A 59 -1.75 -10.17 4.87
C ILE A 59 -1.66 -11.70 5.00
N GLY A 60 -2.63 -12.31 5.67
CA GLY A 60 -2.64 -13.74 5.97
C GLY A 60 -1.40 -14.15 6.75
N GLU A 61 -0.73 -15.21 6.31
CA GLU A 61 0.47 -15.73 6.98
C GLU A 61 1.79 -15.08 6.53
N ARG A 62 1.74 -14.09 5.63
CA ARG A 62 2.95 -13.42 5.15
C ARG A 62 3.62 -12.64 6.30
N LYS A 63 4.91 -12.88 6.52
CA LYS A 63 5.70 -12.17 7.56
C LYS A 63 6.67 -11.14 7.00
N SER A 64 6.91 -11.12 5.69
CA SER A 64 7.90 -10.24 5.05
C SER A 64 7.52 -9.85 3.62
N GLY A 65 8.26 -8.87 3.09
CA GLY A 65 8.06 -8.30 1.76
C GLY A 65 6.97 -7.23 1.72
N LEU A 66 6.62 -6.82 0.50
CA LEU A 66 5.64 -5.77 0.28
C LEU A 66 4.23 -6.22 0.64
N LEU A 67 3.48 -5.31 1.26
CA LEU A 67 2.07 -5.47 1.55
C LEU A 67 1.30 -5.73 0.25
N PHE A 68 1.40 -4.80 -0.70
CA PHE A 68 0.86 -4.95 -2.05
C PHE A 68 1.99 -5.28 -3.03
N ARG A 69 1.97 -6.47 -3.61
CA ARG A 69 3.03 -6.97 -4.49
C ARG A 69 2.46 -7.57 -5.77
N SER A 70 3.24 -7.51 -6.83
CA SER A 70 2.99 -8.32 -8.03
C SER A 70 3.27 -9.81 -7.75
N CYS A 71 2.93 -10.67 -8.70
CA CYS A 71 3.27 -12.10 -8.65
C CYS A 71 4.78 -12.34 -8.44
N GLY A 72 5.64 -11.47 -8.99
CA GLY A 72 7.10 -11.52 -8.82
C GLY A 72 7.63 -10.81 -7.57
N GLY A 73 6.76 -10.39 -6.64
CA GLY A 73 7.18 -9.76 -5.37
C GLY A 73 7.60 -8.29 -5.48
N ARG A 74 7.47 -7.66 -6.66
CA ARG A 74 7.82 -6.26 -6.89
C ARG A 74 6.68 -5.31 -6.53
N PRO A 75 6.96 -4.01 -6.26
CA PRO A 75 5.92 -3.01 -6.11
C PRO A 75 5.01 -2.97 -7.34
N LEU A 76 3.72 -2.77 -7.12
CA LEU A 76 2.79 -2.59 -8.22
C LEU A 76 3.06 -1.25 -8.92
N HIS A 77 2.89 -1.23 -10.24
CA HIS A 77 3.01 0.00 -11.02
C HIS A 77 1.74 0.83 -10.89
N GLN A 78 1.86 2.12 -10.54
CA GLN A 78 0.68 2.97 -10.31
C GLN A 78 -0.25 3.01 -11.53
N SER A 79 0.33 3.18 -12.72
CA SER A 79 -0.44 3.24 -13.97
C SER A 79 -1.16 1.92 -14.30
N ASN A 80 -0.64 0.77 -13.85
CA ASN A 80 -1.33 -0.51 -14.07
C ASN A 80 -2.58 -0.58 -13.20
N ILE A 81 -2.50 -0.17 -11.94
CA ILE A 81 -3.67 -0.16 -11.05
C ILE A 81 -4.70 0.83 -11.56
N LEU A 82 -4.29 2.06 -11.93
CA LEU A 82 -5.21 3.07 -12.44
C LEU A 82 -5.91 2.60 -13.72
N ARG A 83 -5.15 2.24 -14.75
CA ARG A 83 -5.71 1.96 -16.08
C ARG A 83 -6.42 0.61 -16.19
N ARG A 84 -5.99 -0.39 -15.40
CA ARG A 84 -6.48 -1.78 -15.54
C ARG A 84 -7.41 -2.22 -14.43
N VAL A 85 -7.49 -1.47 -13.33
CA VAL A 85 -8.36 -1.82 -12.19
C VAL A 85 -9.32 -0.68 -11.90
N LEU A 86 -8.81 0.50 -11.55
CA LEU A 86 -9.66 1.60 -11.08
C LEU A 86 -10.56 2.17 -12.19
N HIS A 87 -9.99 2.54 -13.35
CA HIS A 87 -10.78 3.14 -14.43
C HIS A 87 -11.89 2.20 -14.96
N PRO A 88 -11.64 0.88 -15.16
CA PRO A 88 -12.71 -0.03 -15.52
C PRO A 88 -13.84 -0.10 -14.48
N ILE A 89 -13.50 -0.12 -13.18
CA ILE A 89 -14.49 -0.13 -12.10
C ILE A 89 -15.31 1.17 -12.11
N LEU A 90 -14.67 2.32 -12.26
CA LEU A 90 -15.36 3.61 -12.32
C LEU A 90 -16.28 3.71 -13.54
N ALA A 91 -15.82 3.26 -14.71
CA ALA A 91 -16.64 3.20 -15.92
C ALA A 91 -17.88 2.31 -15.74
N GLN A 92 -17.73 1.16 -15.07
CA GLN A 92 -18.84 0.27 -14.74
C GLN A 92 -19.83 0.90 -13.75
N LEU A 93 -19.34 1.75 -12.85
CA LEU A 93 -20.15 2.50 -11.88
C LEU A 93 -20.73 3.80 -12.47
N GLY A 94 -20.46 4.11 -13.74
CA GLY A 94 -20.87 5.37 -14.37
C GLY A 94 -20.22 6.62 -13.74
N GLN A 95 -19.07 6.46 -13.09
CA GLN A 95 -18.30 7.54 -12.48
C GLN A 95 -17.18 7.99 -13.43
N PRO A 96 -16.87 9.30 -13.49
CA PRO A 96 -15.79 9.83 -14.34
C PRO A 96 -14.39 9.36 -13.91
#